data_AF-A0A850STH1-F1
#
_entry.id   AF-A0A850STH1-F1
#
_cell.length_a   1.000
_cell.length_b   1.000
_cell.length_c   1.000
_cell.angle_alpha   90.00
_cell.angle_beta   90.00
_cell.angle_gamma   90.00
#
_symmetry.space_group_name_H-M   'P 1'
#
loop_
_entity.id
_entity.type
_entity.pdbx_description
1 polymer ?
#
loop_
_entity_poly.entity_id
_entity_poly.type
_entity_poly.pdbx_seq_one_letter_code
_entity_poly.pdbx_strand_id
1 'polypeptide(L)'
;MRRYQLVAIVGVLFLVAGMALLAQPRALAQDSGTAEEPPYLAEYYLAWVESPHADATAEAFTHWDEEAEKVIPESCAQCHSTPGYRDYLGQDGSAFGVVDAPAPLYGFLAE
;
A
#
# COMPACT_ATOMS: atom_id res chain seq x y z
N MET A 1 39.59 -6.93 -36.65
CA MET A 1 39.84 -7.06 -35.19
C MET A 1 39.37 -5.83 -34.41
N ARG A 2 39.86 -4.62 -34.73
CA ARG A 2 39.48 -3.37 -34.03
C ARG A 2 37.98 -3.05 -33.93
N ARG A 3 37.18 -3.37 -34.97
CA ARG A 3 35.71 -3.17 -34.97
C ARG A 3 34.98 -4.10 -34.00
N TYR A 4 35.36 -5.37 -33.94
CA TYR A 4 34.78 -6.34 -33.00
C TYR A 4 35.16 -6.01 -31.55
N GLN A 5 36.37 -5.51 -31.32
CA GLN A 5 36.80 -5.02 -30.02
C GLN A 5 35.96 -3.83 -29.55
N LEU A 6 35.64 -2.89 -30.44
CA LEU A 6 34.77 -1.75 -30.12
C LEU A 6 33.34 -2.19 -29.78
N VAL A 7 32.75 -3.10 -30.56
CA VAL A 7 31.41 -3.64 -30.29
C VAL A 7 31.37 -4.38 -28.95
N ALA A 8 32.40 -5.19 -28.66
CA ALA A 8 32.50 -5.90 -27.39
C ALA A 8 32.62 -4.93 -26.19
N ILE A 9 33.43 -3.87 -26.31
CA ILE A 9 33.57 -2.85 -25.25
C ILE A 9 32.23 -2.15 -25.01
N VAL A 10 31.54 -1.72 -26.05
CA VAL A 10 30.23 -1.05 -25.91
C VAL A 10 29.20 -2.00 -25.27
N GLY A 11 29.15 -3.27 -25.69
CA GLY A 11 28.25 -4.25 -25.09
C GLY A 11 28.53 -4.50 -23.60
N VAL A 12 29.79 -4.58 -23.21
CA VAL A 12 30.19 -4.71 -21.80
C VAL A 12 29.82 -3.45 -21.01
N LEU A 13 30.04 -2.25 -21.57
CA LEU A 13 29.65 -0.99 -20.94
C LEU A 13 28.14 -0.90 -20.73
N PHE A 14 27.32 -1.32 -21.70
CA PHE A 14 25.87 -1.38 -21.57
C PHE A 14 25.42 -2.42 -20.51
N LEU A 15 26.05 -3.59 -20.46
CA LEU A 15 25.77 -4.60 -19.44
C LEU A 15 26.12 -4.10 -18.03
N VAL A 16 27.28 -3.48 -17.87
CA VAL A 16 27.72 -2.91 -16.57
C VAL A 16 26.80 -1.78 -16.15
N ALA A 17 26.44 -0.87 -17.06
CA ALA A 17 25.48 0.19 -16.77
C ALA A 17 24.11 -0.39 -16.38
N GLY A 18 23.59 -1.38 -17.13
CA GLY A 18 22.34 -2.06 -16.80
C GLY A 18 22.36 -2.71 -15.41
N MET A 19 23.44 -3.42 -15.05
CA MET A 19 23.60 -3.99 -13.71
C MET A 19 23.70 -2.91 -12.63
N ALA A 20 24.38 -1.80 -12.89
CA ALA A 20 24.47 -0.69 -11.94
C ALA A 20 23.11 0.00 -11.69
N LEU A 21 22.26 0.13 -12.72
CA LEU A 21 20.88 0.62 -12.55
C LEU A 21 20.01 -0.37 -11.75
N LEU A 22 20.18 -1.67 -11.93
CA LEU A 22 19.47 -2.69 -11.13
C LEU A 22 19.98 -2.80 -9.69
N ALA A 23 21.21 -2.34 -9.45
CA ALA A 23 21.85 -2.29 -8.13
C ALA A 23 21.64 -0.96 -7.39
N GLN A 24 20.80 -0.06 -7.92
CA GLN A 24 20.40 1.12 -7.14
C GLN A 24 19.80 0.65 -5.81
N PRO A 25 20.09 1.33 -4.69
CA PRO A 25 19.46 1.01 -3.42
C PRO A 25 17.96 1.12 -3.64
N ARG A 26 17.27 -0.02 -3.58
CA ARG A 26 15.82 -0.02 -3.45
C ARG A 26 15.55 0.87 -2.26
N ALA A 27 14.66 1.85 -2.40
CA ALA A 27 14.16 2.57 -1.24
C ALA A 27 13.47 1.51 -0.37
N LEU A 28 14.18 1.02 0.63
CA LEU A 28 13.64 0.05 1.56
C LEU A 28 12.78 0.85 2.51
N ALA A 29 11.53 1.04 2.11
CA ALA A 29 10.53 1.64 2.97
C ALA A 29 10.43 0.85 4.30
N GLN A 30 10.78 -0.44 4.27
CA GLN A 30 10.79 -1.33 5.44
C GLN A 30 11.82 -2.45 5.21
N ASP A 31 13.12 -2.19 5.45
CA ASP A 31 14.06 -3.30 5.60
C ASP A 31 13.98 -3.80 7.05
N SER A 32 13.30 -4.92 7.27
CA SER A 32 13.29 -5.61 8.58
C SER A 32 14.56 -6.41 8.84
N GLY A 33 15.53 -6.36 7.91
CA GLY A 33 16.81 -7.03 8.07
C GLY A 33 17.79 -6.18 8.87
N THR A 34 18.10 -6.60 10.09
CA THR A 34 19.22 -6.16 10.96
C THR A 34 18.99 -5.00 11.95
N ALA A 35 17.84 -4.33 11.92
CA ALA A 35 17.46 -3.49 13.06
C ALA A 35 17.07 -4.40 14.23
N GLU A 36 17.70 -4.23 15.39
CA GLU A 36 17.22 -4.83 16.63
C GLU A 36 15.74 -4.50 16.77
N GLU A 37 14.90 -5.54 16.87
CA GLU A 37 13.45 -5.34 16.92
C GLU A 37 13.17 -4.39 18.08
N PRO A 38 12.59 -3.20 17.82
CA PRO A 38 12.38 -2.23 18.86
C PRO A 38 11.61 -2.91 19.99
N PRO A 39 11.98 -2.69 21.26
CA PRO A 39 11.32 -3.34 22.37
C PRO A 39 9.82 -3.09 22.26
N TYR A 40 9.01 -4.13 22.48
CA TYR A 40 7.57 -3.98 22.46
C TYR A 40 7.16 -2.87 23.44
N LEU A 41 6.63 -1.79 22.89
CA LEU A 41 6.27 -0.60 23.65
C LEU A 41 4.88 -0.80 24.25
N ALA A 42 4.79 -1.68 25.25
CA ALA A 42 3.54 -2.11 25.88
C ALA A 42 2.68 -0.93 26.32
N GLU A 43 3.28 0.16 26.81
CA GLU A 43 2.56 1.36 27.22
C GLU A 43 1.78 2.01 26.07
N TYR A 44 2.36 2.12 24.88
CA TYR A 44 1.69 2.72 23.72
C TYR A 44 0.64 1.79 23.13
N TYR A 45 0.90 0.49 23.13
CA TYR A 45 -0.11 -0.48 22.74
C TYR A 45 -1.33 -0.41 23.66
N LEU A 46 -1.13 -0.41 24.98
CA LEU A 46 -2.22 -0.32 25.95
C LEU A 46 -2.95 1.01 25.83
N ALA A 47 -2.23 2.13 25.65
CA ALA A 47 -2.85 3.42 25.40
C ALA A 47 -3.71 3.43 24.12
N TRP A 48 -3.30 2.72 23.07
CA TRP A 48 -4.11 2.56 21.87
C TRP A 48 -5.35 1.70 22.14
N VAL A 49 -5.20 0.55 22.81
CA VAL A 49 -6.29 -0.38 23.17
C VAL A 49 -7.36 0.30 24.03
N GLU A 50 -6.95 1.18 24.94
CA GLU A 50 -7.85 1.92 25.82
C GLU A 50 -8.45 3.18 25.16
N SER A 51 -7.96 3.56 23.97
CA SER A 51 -8.46 4.72 23.25
C SER A 51 -9.71 4.42 22.43
N PRO A 52 -10.53 5.43 22.09
CA PRO A 52 -11.64 5.26 21.16
C PRO A 52 -11.26 4.72 19.77
N HIS A 53 -9.98 4.80 19.37
CA HIS A 53 -9.53 4.21 18.10
C HIS A 53 -9.59 2.68 18.09
N ALA A 54 -9.59 2.04 19.26
CA ALA A 54 -9.69 0.59 19.39
C ALA A 54 -11.13 0.09 19.64
N ASP A 55 -12.09 1.00 19.82
CA ASP A 55 -13.50 0.63 19.96
C ASP A 55 -14.12 0.36 18.59
N ALA A 56 -14.00 -0.89 18.14
CA ALA A 56 -14.57 -1.34 16.87
C ALA A 56 -16.12 -1.28 16.83
N THR A 57 -16.78 -1.03 17.97
CA THR A 57 -18.25 -0.88 18.04
C THR A 57 -18.70 0.56 17.95
N ALA A 58 -17.77 1.51 17.92
CA ALA A 58 -18.09 2.92 17.78
C ALA A 58 -18.66 3.24 16.39
N GLU A 59 -19.54 4.24 16.35
CA GLU A 59 -20.22 4.71 15.13
C GLU A 59 -19.28 4.96 13.95
N ALA A 60 -18.06 5.43 14.21
CA ALA A 60 -17.06 5.67 13.18
C ALA A 60 -16.68 4.42 12.35
N PHE A 61 -16.94 3.22 12.89
CA PHE A 61 -16.62 1.94 12.28
C PHE A 61 -17.87 1.14 11.87
N THR A 62 -19.04 1.46 12.43
CA THR A 62 -20.26 0.64 12.27
C THR A 62 -21.40 1.35 11.55
N HIS A 63 -21.20 2.59 11.08
CA HIS A 63 -22.26 3.45 10.53
C HIS A 63 -23.19 2.76 9.50
N TRP A 64 -22.64 1.89 8.65
CA TRP A 64 -23.38 1.22 7.57
C TRP A 64 -23.72 -0.26 7.87
N ASP A 65 -23.42 -0.80 9.05
CA ASP A 65 -23.59 -2.22 9.37
C ASP A 65 -25.07 -2.67 9.35
N GLU A 66 -25.97 -1.73 9.65
CA GLU A 66 -27.43 -1.94 9.70
C GLU A 66 -28.14 -1.53 8.39
N GLU A 67 -27.43 -0.93 7.44
CA GLU A 67 -27.99 -0.54 6.16
C GLU A 67 -28.29 -1.77 5.29
N ALA A 68 -29.29 -1.66 4.42
CA ALA A 68 -29.77 -2.80 3.63
C ALA A 68 -28.67 -3.44 2.75
N GLU A 69 -27.82 -2.60 2.14
CA GLU A 69 -26.77 -3.05 1.22
C GLU A 69 -25.44 -3.34 1.92
N LYS A 70 -25.23 -2.84 3.15
CA LYS A 70 -24.00 -3.03 3.93
C LYS A 70 -22.73 -2.67 3.15
N VAL A 71 -22.76 -1.50 2.54
CA VAL A 71 -21.66 -0.91 1.78
C VAL A 71 -21.52 0.57 2.13
N ILE A 72 -20.34 1.10 1.88
CA ILE A 72 -20.02 2.51 2.01
C ILE A 72 -20.28 3.16 0.64
N PRO A 73 -21.21 4.13 0.53
CA PRO A 73 -21.50 4.79 -0.74
C PRO A 73 -20.27 5.47 -1.34
N GLU A 74 -20.24 5.60 -2.67
CA GLU A 74 -19.13 6.12 -3.46
C GLU A 74 -18.65 7.50 -2.97
N SER A 75 -19.60 8.37 -2.61
CA SER A 75 -19.33 9.72 -2.11
C SER A 75 -18.59 9.75 -0.77
N CYS A 76 -18.65 8.66 -0.01
CA CYS A 76 -18.03 8.51 1.30
C CYS A 76 -16.78 7.61 1.23
N ALA A 77 -16.80 6.63 0.33
CA ALA A 77 -15.82 5.55 0.24
C ALA A 77 -14.40 6.03 -0.06
N GLN A 78 -14.25 7.17 -0.76
CA GLN A 78 -12.95 7.78 -1.05
C GLN A 78 -12.08 7.94 0.22
N CYS A 79 -12.69 8.40 1.32
CA CYS A 79 -11.97 8.70 2.57
C CYS A 79 -12.28 7.70 3.69
N HIS A 80 -13.49 7.11 3.68
CA HIS A 80 -13.95 6.23 4.75
C HIS A 80 -13.77 4.74 4.44
N SER A 81 -12.93 4.37 3.47
CA SER A 81 -12.62 2.97 3.20
C SER A 81 -11.25 2.81 2.51
N THR A 82 -10.54 1.72 2.83
CA THR A 82 -9.34 1.31 2.08
C THR A 82 -9.62 1.05 0.59
N PRO A 83 -10.64 0.24 0.21
CA PRO A 83 -10.91 -0.02 -1.20
C PRO A 83 -11.30 1.26 -1.96
N GLY A 84 -12.17 2.12 -1.42
CA GLY A 84 -12.55 3.36 -2.09
C GLY A 84 -11.40 4.37 -2.20
N TYR A 85 -10.47 4.40 -1.25
CA TYR A 85 -9.25 5.19 -1.40
C TYR A 85 -8.34 4.64 -2.52
N ARG A 86 -8.24 3.32 -2.65
CA ARG A 86 -7.46 2.68 -3.72
C ARG A 86 -8.08 2.90 -5.10
N ASP A 87 -9.41 2.82 -5.20
CA ASP A 87 -10.19 3.17 -6.39
C ASP A 87 -9.92 4.63 -6.77
N TYR A 88 -10.06 5.57 -5.84
CA TYR A 88 -9.73 6.98 -6.10
C TYR A 88 -8.32 7.21 -6.64
N LEU A 89 -7.34 6.42 -6.19
CA LEU A 89 -5.96 6.51 -6.68
C LEU A 89 -5.71 5.73 -7.98
N GLY A 90 -6.67 4.96 -8.48
CA GLY A 90 -6.51 4.02 -9.60
C GLY A 90 -5.56 2.85 -9.29
N GLN A 91 -5.38 2.51 -8.01
CA GLN A 91 -4.45 1.46 -7.56
C GLN A 91 -4.99 0.04 -7.71
N ASP A 92 -6.27 -0.12 -8.03
CA ASP A 92 -6.93 -1.38 -8.38
C ASP A 92 -7.20 -1.51 -9.89
N GLY A 93 -6.78 -0.52 -10.68
CA GLY A 93 -6.99 -0.46 -12.13
C GLY A 93 -8.17 0.41 -12.56
N SER A 94 -8.89 1.03 -11.62
CA SER A 94 -9.94 2.00 -11.90
C SER A 94 -9.38 3.34 -12.43
N ALA A 95 -10.29 4.26 -12.77
CA ALA A 95 -9.93 5.58 -13.26
C ALA A 95 -9.46 6.49 -12.13
N PHE A 96 -8.25 7.06 -12.26
CA PHE A 96 -7.72 8.01 -11.28
C PHE A 96 -8.67 9.19 -11.03
N GLY A 97 -8.85 9.51 -9.75
CA GLY A 97 -9.63 10.65 -9.28
C GLY A 97 -11.14 10.39 -9.18
N VAL A 98 -11.56 9.14 -9.37
CA VAL A 98 -12.97 8.72 -9.35
C VAL A 98 -13.12 7.57 -8.36
N VAL A 99 -14.24 7.52 -7.64
CA VAL A 99 -14.70 6.31 -6.97
C VAL A 99 -15.93 5.85 -7.74
N ASP A 100 -15.85 4.70 -8.40
CA ASP A 100 -16.86 4.26 -9.37
C ASP A 100 -17.76 3.12 -8.85
N ALA A 101 -17.47 2.61 -7.66
CA ALA A 101 -18.26 1.60 -6.98
C ALA A 101 -18.32 1.83 -5.46
N PRO A 102 -19.43 1.41 -4.80
CA PRO A 102 -19.52 1.45 -3.35
C PRO A 102 -18.52 0.47 -2.73
N ALA A 103 -17.95 0.85 -1.59
CA ALA A 103 -16.92 0.06 -0.92
C ALA A 103 -17.53 -0.97 0.06
N PRO A 104 -16.97 -2.19 0.16
CA PRO A 104 -17.39 -3.16 1.17
C PRO A 104 -16.98 -2.72 2.57
N LEU A 105 -17.74 -3.12 3.60
CA LEU A 105 -17.48 -2.74 5.00
C LEU A 105 -16.24 -3.37 5.63
N TYR A 106 -15.66 -4.41 5.02
CA TYR A 106 -14.43 -5.05 5.53
C TYR A 106 -13.47 -5.44 4.41
N GLY A 107 -12.18 -5.17 4.60
CA GLY A 107 -11.13 -5.28 3.60
C GLY A 107 -10.39 -6.62 3.50
N PHE A 108 -10.99 -7.75 3.90
CA PHE A 108 -10.31 -9.05 3.79
C PHE A 108 -11.26 -10.24 3.59
N LEU A 109 -12.15 -10.23 2.58
CA LEU A 109 -12.75 -11.48 2.03
C LEU A 109 -13.22 -11.28 0.58
N ALA A 110 -12.32 -10.83 -0.29
CA ALA A 110 -12.48 -11.00 -1.74
C ALA A 110 -11.20 -11.60 -2.32
N GLU A 111 -10.86 -12.80 -1.85
CA GLU A 111 -10.06 -13.79 -2.60
C GLU A 111 -10.94 -15.00 -2.85
#